data_AF-A0A0D0Q6C2-F1
#
_entry.id   AF-A0A0D0Q6C2-F1
#
_cell.length_a   1.000
_cell.length_b   1.000
_cell.length_c   1.000
_cell.angle_alpha   90.00
_cell.angle_beta   90.00
_cell.angle_gamma   90.00
#
_symmetry.space_group_name_H-M   'P 1'
#
loop_
_entity.id
_entity.type
_entity.pdbx_description
1 polymer ?
#
loop_
_entity_poly.entity_id
_entity_poly.type
_entity_poly.pdbx_seq_one_letter_code
_entity_poly.pdbx_strand_id
1 'polypeptide(L)'
;MTTTDPGTGLRRHLPDAREVVRWKPDGLPERDLRRSLTPTGTNPIGPVEHSADVELVHLGREFDRHRGEPVAWFRPDLGPAGLEPDTDTDTDHRATVADTCRAAWKHAEELPLDAAPSRYRVPIHLTAGTARHVGRADIVREPIDGTVGHRPGDGRTPATDDTWWYRERAAAAAAEQN
;
A
#
# COMPACT_ATOMS: atom_id res chain seq x y z
N MET A 1 -2.94 -33.86 4.58
CA MET A 1 -2.81 -32.39 4.35
C MET A 1 -1.34 -32.09 4.23
N THR A 2 -0.85 -31.77 3.04
CA THR A 2 0.51 -31.25 2.87
C THR A 2 0.56 -29.88 3.53
N THR A 3 1.24 -29.78 4.68
CA THR A 3 1.49 -28.51 5.34
C THR A 3 2.36 -27.68 4.41
N THR A 4 1.77 -26.72 3.71
CA THR A 4 2.52 -25.78 2.87
C THR A 4 3.49 -25.03 3.77
N ASP A 5 4.77 -25.02 3.39
CA ASP A 5 5.79 -24.23 4.07
C ASP A 5 5.33 -22.76 4.17
N PRO A 6 5.21 -22.19 5.39
CA PRO A 6 4.83 -20.79 5.57
C PRO A 6 5.73 -19.80 4.80
N GLY A 7 7.00 -20.15 4.61
CA GLY A 7 7.95 -19.36 3.82
C GLY A 7 7.50 -19.21 2.37
N THR A 8 6.98 -20.27 1.76
CA THR A 8 6.42 -20.26 0.39
C THR A 8 5.24 -19.29 0.25
N GLY A 9 4.34 -19.26 1.24
CA GLY A 9 3.23 -18.31 1.25
C GLY A 9 3.70 -16.85 1.32
N LEU A 10 4.67 -16.56 2.20
CA LEU A 10 5.20 -15.22 2.40
C LEU A 10 5.97 -14.69 1.18
N ARG A 11 6.75 -15.56 0.52
CA ARG A 11 7.46 -15.25 -0.74
C ARG A 11 6.51 -14.91 -1.88
N ARG A 12 5.22 -15.27 -1.77
CA ARG A 12 4.19 -14.90 -2.73
C ARG A 12 3.40 -13.66 -2.30
N HIS A 13 2.89 -13.66 -1.08
CA HIS A 13 1.93 -12.64 -0.63
C HIS A 13 2.54 -11.27 -0.39
N LEU A 14 3.79 -11.18 0.08
CA LEU A 14 4.43 -9.89 0.30
C LEU A 14 4.74 -9.18 -1.03
N PRO A 15 5.36 -9.82 -2.03
CA PRO A 15 5.51 -9.23 -3.36
C PRO A 15 4.17 -8.87 -4.01
N ASP A 16 3.14 -9.73 -3.91
CA ASP A 16 1.81 -9.42 -4.42
C ASP A 16 1.27 -8.11 -3.81
N ALA A 17 1.33 -7.96 -2.48
CA ALA A 17 0.83 -6.76 -1.81
C ALA A 17 1.61 -5.49 -2.20
N ARG A 18 2.93 -5.62 -2.40
CA ARG A 18 3.83 -4.54 -2.83
C ARG A 18 3.53 -4.04 -4.24
N GLU A 19 3.30 -4.94 -5.18
CA GLU A 19 2.88 -4.58 -6.53
C GLU A 19 1.55 -3.82 -6.51
N VAL A 20 0.61 -4.30 -5.70
CA VAL A 20 -0.72 -3.70 -5.60
C VAL A 20 -0.65 -2.31 -4.99
N VAL A 21 0.08 -2.11 -3.88
CA VAL A 21 0.21 -0.78 -3.26
C VAL A 21 0.90 0.20 -4.21
N ARG A 22 1.92 -0.24 -4.96
CA ARG A 22 2.61 0.58 -5.96
C ARG A 22 1.71 0.96 -7.12
N TRP A 23 0.80 0.08 -7.53
CA TRP A 23 -0.17 0.37 -8.59
C TRP A 23 -1.19 1.44 -8.17
N LYS A 24 -1.52 1.57 -6.89
CA LYS A 24 -2.57 2.50 -6.43
C LYS A 24 -2.40 3.95 -6.89
N PRO A 25 -1.22 4.57 -6.86
CA PRO A 25 -1.05 5.91 -7.43
C PRO A 25 -0.93 5.95 -8.96
N ASP A 26 -0.77 4.82 -9.67
CA ASP A 26 -0.45 4.84 -11.10
C ASP A 26 -1.55 5.47 -11.96
N GLY A 27 -1.13 6.38 -12.85
CA GLY A 27 -2.00 7.14 -13.75
C GLY A 27 -2.54 8.44 -13.17
N LEU A 28 -2.43 8.68 -11.86
CA LEU A 28 -2.88 9.93 -11.26
C LEU A 28 -1.90 11.09 -11.56
N PRO A 29 -2.41 12.30 -11.86
CA PRO A 29 -1.58 13.49 -11.99
C PRO A 29 -0.99 13.91 -10.63
N GLU A 30 0.16 14.58 -10.64
CA GLU A 30 0.92 14.95 -9.43
C GLU A 30 0.07 15.65 -8.36
N ARG A 31 -0.81 16.55 -8.80
CA ARG A 31 -1.75 17.25 -7.92
C ARG A 31 -2.65 16.28 -7.15
N ASP A 32 -3.19 15.28 -7.83
CA ASP A 32 -4.16 14.36 -7.23
C ASP A 32 -3.47 13.27 -6.40
N LEU A 33 -2.19 12.98 -6.68
CA LEU A 33 -1.36 12.12 -5.83
C LEU A 33 -1.15 12.66 -4.42
N ARG A 34 -0.99 13.98 -4.31
CA ARG A 34 -0.52 14.63 -3.07
C ARG A 34 -1.57 15.39 -2.31
N ARG A 35 -2.63 15.85 -2.98
CA ARG A 35 -3.72 16.57 -2.29
C ARG A 35 -4.32 15.68 -1.20
N SER A 36 -4.45 16.23 0.00
CA SER A 36 -5.16 15.55 1.07
C SER A 36 -6.64 15.39 0.72
N LEU A 37 -7.16 14.18 0.89
CA LEU A 37 -8.54 13.79 0.63
C LEU A 37 -9.28 13.36 1.90
N THR A 38 -8.60 13.40 3.04
CA THR A 38 -9.19 13.17 4.37
C THR A 38 -8.85 14.30 5.34
N PRO A 39 -9.63 14.49 6.41
CA PRO A 39 -9.30 15.44 7.47
C PRO A 39 -7.96 15.18 8.18
N THR A 40 -7.43 13.97 8.06
CA THR A 40 -6.13 13.56 8.62
C THR A 40 -5.00 13.66 7.58
N GLY A 41 -5.17 14.42 6.50
CA GLY A 41 -4.09 14.68 5.54
C GLY A 41 -3.80 13.57 4.53
N THR A 42 -4.53 12.44 4.56
CA THR A 42 -4.23 11.28 3.71
C THR A 42 -4.43 11.59 2.23
N ASN A 43 -3.48 11.15 1.40
CA ASN A 43 -3.50 11.27 -0.05
C ASN A 43 -3.18 9.91 -0.72
N PRO A 44 -3.31 9.77 -2.05
CA PRO A 44 -3.02 8.52 -2.76
C PRO A 44 -1.57 8.01 -2.67
N ILE A 45 -0.56 8.88 -2.54
CA ILE A 45 0.87 8.46 -2.51
C ILE A 45 1.36 8.02 -1.13
N GLY A 46 0.81 8.61 -0.06
CA GLY A 46 1.20 8.35 1.32
C GLY A 46 1.21 6.88 1.77
N PRO A 47 0.21 6.05 1.39
CA PRO A 47 0.25 4.62 1.66
C PRO A 47 1.50 3.92 1.09
N VAL A 48 2.03 4.37 -0.05
CA VAL A 48 3.23 3.80 -0.68
C VAL A 48 4.49 4.20 0.10
N GLU A 49 4.61 5.49 0.42
CA GLU A 49 5.69 6.06 1.25
C GLU A 49 5.77 5.37 2.62
N HIS A 50 4.65 5.32 3.31
CA HIS A 50 4.58 4.70 4.63
C HIS A 50 4.90 3.21 4.59
N SER A 51 4.44 2.49 3.56
CA SER A 51 4.82 1.08 3.37
C SER A 51 6.34 0.93 3.21
N ALA A 52 6.99 1.80 2.42
CA ALA A 52 8.45 1.78 2.27
C ALA A 52 9.16 2.07 3.60
N ASP A 53 8.70 3.06 4.36
CA ASP A 53 9.31 3.43 5.65
C ASP A 53 9.21 2.29 6.67
N VAL A 54 8.03 1.69 6.81
CA VAL A 54 7.80 0.56 7.72
C VAL A 54 8.70 -0.62 7.36
N GLU A 55 8.83 -0.92 6.07
CA GLU A 55 9.74 -1.97 5.61
C GLU A 55 11.19 -1.67 5.98
N LEU A 56 11.70 -0.48 5.67
CA LEU A 56 13.08 -0.09 5.98
C LEU A 56 13.36 -0.11 7.49
N VAL A 57 12.42 0.36 8.31
CA VAL A 57 12.56 0.36 9.78
C VAL A 57 12.62 -1.07 10.33
N HIS A 58 11.71 -1.96 9.91
CA HIS A 58 11.71 -3.33 10.43
C HIS A 58 12.86 -4.17 9.88
N LEU A 59 13.24 -3.99 8.61
CA LEU A 59 14.38 -4.68 8.02
C LEU A 59 15.70 -4.24 8.66
N GLY A 60 15.87 -2.94 8.91
CA GLY A 60 16.99 -2.41 9.68
C GLY A 60 17.05 -3.01 11.08
N ARG A 61 15.98 -2.87 11.87
CA ARG A 61 15.97 -3.28 13.28
C ARG A 61 16.12 -4.78 13.51
N GLU A 62 15.48 -5.61 12.69
CA GLU A 62 15.37 -7.06 12.93
C GLU A 62 16.38 -7.88 12.12
N PHE A 63 16.95 -7.32 11.05
CA PHE A 63 17.86 -8.02 10.14
C PHE A 63 19.16 -7.27 9.84
N ASP A 64 19.44 -6.16 10.53
CA ASP A 64 20.62 -5.33 10.32
C ASP A 64 20.76 -4.85 8.86
N ARG A 65 19.62 -4.61 8.20
CA ARG A 65 19.54 -4.11 6.81
C ARG A 65 19.16 -2.63 6.79
N HIS A 66 19.96 -1.82 7.48
CA HIS A 66 19.74 -0.38 7.54
C HIS A 66 20.02 0.27 6.18
N ARG A 67 19.09 1.13 5.74
CA ARG A 67 19.34 2.00 4.58
C ARG A 67 20.33 3.09 4.97
N GLY A 68 21.36 3.29 4.15
CA GLY A 68 22.39 4.30 4.37
C GLY A 68 21.98 5.69 3.88
N GLU A 69 21.20 5.76 2.80
CA GLU A 69 20.74 7.03 2.25
C GLU A 69 19.50 7.56 3.00
N PRO A 70 19.35 8.90 3.13
CA PRO A 70 18.12 9.52 3.62
C PRO A 70 16.92 9.19 2.72
N VAL A 71 15.75 8.99 3.32
CA VAL A 71 14.47 8.87 2.61
C VAL A 71 13.81 10.25 2.59
N ALA A 72 13.45 10.75 1.40
CA ALA A 72 13.11 12.15 1.18
C ALA A 72 11.89 12.64 2.00
N TRP A 73 10.85 11.80 2.12
CA TRP A 73 9.64 12.09 2.91
C TRP A 73 9.75 11.65 4.37
N PHE A 74 10.80 10.91 4.75
CA PHE A 74 10.94 10.43 6.12
C PHE A 74 11.44 11.56 7.02
N ARG A 75 10.55 12.08 7.87
CA ARG A 75 10.80 13.26 8.70
C ARG A 75 10.76 12.94 10.20
N PRO A 76 11.75 12.17 10.71
CA PRO A 76 11.77 11.77 12.13
C PRO A 76 11.89 12.97 13.07
N ASP A 77 12.38 14.11 12.58
CA ASP A 77 12.43 15.40 13.29
C ASP A 77 11.05 15.96 13.63
N LEU A 78 10.00 15.55 12.92
CA LEU A 78 8.61 16.00 13.13
C LEU A 78 7.82 15.12 14.12
N GLY A 79 8.45 14.09 14.71
CA GLY A 79 7.76 13.17 15.61
C GLY A 79 6.59 12.44 14.93
N PRO A 80 5.43 12.26 15.59
CA PRO A 80 4.27 11.59 14.99
C PRO A 80 3.77 12.24 13.69
N ALA A 81 3.98 13.55 13.50
CA ALA A 81 3.59 14.27 12.29
C ALA A 81 4.48 13.94 11.08
N GLY A 82 5.68 13.38 11.30
CA GLY A 82 6.56 12.92 10.24
C GLY A 82 6.19 11.56 9.63
N LEU A 83 5.10 10.96 10.09
CA LEU A 83 4.47 9.77 9.49
C LEU A 83 3.34 10.14 8.52
N GLU A 84 3.01 11.44 8.43
CA GLU A 84 2.02 11.93 7.47
C GLU A 84 2.63 11.96 6.06
N PRO A 85 1.80 11.73 5.01
CA PRO A 85 2.26 11.73 3.63
C PRO A 85 2.92 13.05 3.24
N ASP A 86 3.98 12.98 2.43
CA ASP A 86 4.59 14.19 1.90
C ASP A 86 3.66 14.91 0.91
N THR A 87 3.34 16.17 1.23
CA THR A 87 2.46 17.03 0.44
C THR A 87 3.23 18.05 -0.41
N ASP A 88 4.56 18.10 -0.31
CA ASP A 88 5.38 19.07 -1.03
C ASP A 88 5.45 18.78 -2.54
N THR A 89 5.72 19.78 -3.37
CA THR A 89 5.42 19.75 -4.82
C THR A 89 6.63 19.56 -5.74
N ASP A 90 7.80 19.22 -5.21
CA ASP A 90 8.99 19.08 -6.07
C ASP A 90 8.98 17.78 -6.90
N THR A 91 9.38 17.90 -8.16
CA THR A 91 8.82 17.11 -9.28
C THR A 91 9.56 15.80 -9.60
N ASP A 92 10.32 15.22 -8.66
CA ASP A 92 10.98 13.89 -8.85
C ASP A 92 10.54 12.83 -7.82
N HIS A 93 9.39 13.07 -7.19
CA HIS A 93 8.96 12.29 -6.05
C HIS A 93 8.55 10.86 -6.37
N ARG A 94 7.83 10.68 -7.48
CA ARG A 94 7.39 9.35 -7.92
C ARG A 94 8.57 8.43 -8.22
N ALA A 95 9.64 8.95 -8.83
CA ALA A 95 10.85 8.17 -9.08
C ALA A 95 11.55 7.83 -7.76
N THR A 96 11.70 8.81 -6.88
CA THR A 96 12.30 8.64 -5.54
C THR A 96 11.54 7.61 -4.69
N VAL A 97 10.20 7.65 -4.70
CA VAL A 97 9.32 6.65 -4.06
C VAL A 97 9.58 5.26 -4.66
N ALA A 98 9.57 5.16 -5.98
CA ALA A 98 9.79 3.88 -6.64
C ALA A 98 11.19 3.29 -6.37
N ASP A 99 12.24 4.12 -6.32
CA ASP A 99 13.61 3.70 -5.98
C ASP A 99 13.72 3.24 -4.54
N THR A 100 13.09 3.96 -3.60
CA THR A 100 13.11 3.58 -2.19
C THR A 100 12.35 2.29 -1.95
N CYS A 101 11.18 2.10 -2.59
CA CYS A 101 10.47 0.82 -2.56
C CYS A 101 11.35 -0.33 -3.10
N ARG A 102 12.00 -0.15 -4.25
CA ARG A 102 12.92 -1.15 -4.82
C ARG A 102 14.04 -1.53 -3.85
N ALA A 103 14.65 -0.53 -3.20
CA ALA A 103 15.70 -0.77 -2.21
C ALA A 103 15.17 -1.57 -1.00
N ALA A 104 14.01 -1.21 -0.46
CA ALA A 104 13.37 -1.93 0.65
C ALA A 104 13.04 -3.38 0.26
N TRP A 105 12.53 -3.61 -0.95
CA TRP A 105 12.11 -4.93 -1.40
C TRP A 105 13.29 -5.87 -1.60
N LYS A 106 14.39 -5.38 -2.17
CA LYS A 106 15.63 -6.14 -2.31
C LYS A 106 16.12 -6.68 -0.96
N HIS A 107 16.09 -5.86 0.09
CA HIS A 107 16.48 -6.30 1.43
C HIS A 107 15.60 -7.43 1.99
N ALA A 108 14.30 -7.42 1.67
CA ALA A 108 13.38 -8.44 2.12
C ALA A 108 13.49 -9.76 1.34
N GLU A 109 13.83 -9.71 0.06
CA GLU A 109 14.01 -10.90 -0.79
C GLU A 109 15.23 -11.74 -0.38
N GLU A 110 16.24 -11.10 0.21
CA GLU A 110 17.46 -11.76 0.70
C GLU A 110 17.29 -12.37 2.11
N LEU A 111 16.09 -12.33 2.70
CA LEU A 111 15.85 -12.83 4.06
C LEU A 111 15.92 -14.37 4.11
N PRO A 112 16.67 -14.95 5.07
CA PRO A 112 16.71 -16.39 5.26
C PRO A 112 15.47 -16.86 6.03
N LEU A 113 14.29 -16.79 5.40
CA LEU A 113 13.00 -17.09 6.03
C LEU A 113 12.95 -18.53 6.57
N ASP A 114 13.64 -19.46 5.93
CA ASP A 114 13.63 -20.88 6.32
C ASP A 114 14.54 -21.18 7.53
N ALA A 115 15.30 -20.20 8.03
CA ALA A 115 16.26 -20.42 9.12
C ALA A 115 15.60 -20.55 10.49
N ALA A 116 14.44 -19.91 10.72
CA ALA A 116 13.66 -20.07 11.95
C ALA A 116 12.25 -19.46 11.81
N PRO A 117 11.20 -20.06 12.43
CA PRO A 117 9.84 -19.51 12.38
C PRO A 117 9.70 -18.08 12.91
N SER A 118 10.56 -17.64 13.84
CA SER A 118 10.58 -16.27 14.34
C SER A 118 10.84 -15.23 13.26
N ARG A 119 11.52 -15.61 12.16
CA ARG A 119 11.82 -14.73 11.01
C ARG A 119 10.59 -14.45 10.14
N TYR A 120 9.50 -15.21 10.30
CA TYR A 120 8.25 -14.93 9.61
C TYR A 120 7.50 -13.72 10.18
N ARG A 121 7.79 -13.31 11.42
CA ARG A 121 7.07 -12.21 12.10
C ARG A 121 7.10 -10.91 11.31
N VAL A 122 8.26 -10.53 10.78
CA VAL A 122 8.40 -9.30 10.01
C VAL A 122 7.68 -9.39 8.66
N PRO A 123 7.92 -10.38 7.78
CA PRO A 123 7.15 -10.52 6.53
C PRO A 123 5.64 -10.59 6.73
N ILE A 124 5.16 -11.27 7.78
CA ILE A 124 3.73 -11.31 8.13
C ILE A 124 3.23 -9.89 8.46
N HIS A 125 3.96 -9.17 9.32
CA HIS A 125 3.63 -7.80 9.68
C HIS A 125 3.60 -6.87 8.46
N LEU A 126 4.61 -6.95 7.60
CA LEU A 126 4.70 -6.15 6.36
C LEU A 126 3.57 -6.47 5.38
N THR A 127 3.22 -7.75 5.23
CA THR A 127 2.11 -8.18 4.37
C THR A 127 0.78 -7.61 4.88
N ALA A 128 0.50 -7.78 6.18
CA ALA A 128 -0.75 -7.31 6.78
C ALA A 128 -0.85 -5.77 6.75
N GLY A 129 0.25 -5.07 7.06
CA GLY A 129 0.31 -3.60 7.00
C GLY A 129 0.09 -3.08 5.58
N THR A 130 0.77 -3.65 4.60
CA THR A 130 0.63 -3.25 3.19
C THR A 130 -0.79 -3.50 2.68
N ALA A 131 -1.41 -4.64 3.00
CA ALA A 131 -2.79 -4.92 2.62
C ALA A 131 -3.80 -3.92 3.21
N ARG A 132 -3.56 -3.44 4.44
CA ARG A 132 -4.37 -2.37 5.06
C ARG A 132 -4.23 -1.04 4.31
N HIS A 133 -3.00 -0.71 3.89
CA HIS A 133 -2.70 0.51 3.13
C HIS A 133 -3.27 0.48 1.71
N VAL A 134 -3.29 -0.70 1.07
CA VAL A 134 -3.98 -0.92 -0.20
C VAL A 134 -5.47 -0.55 -0.11
N GLY A 135 -6.17 -1.03 0.92
CA GLY A 135 -7.59 -0.70 1.10
C GLY A 135 -7.83 0.79 1.38
N ARG A 136 -6.93 1.45 2.12
CA ARG A 136 -6.99 2.91 2.31
C ARG A 136 -6.81 3.65 0.98
N ALA A 137 -5.85 3.21 0.17
CA ALA A 137 -5.56 3.82 -1.12
C ALA A 137 -6.73 3.66 -2.11
N ASP A 138 -7.45 2.53 -2.08
CA ASP A 138 -8.71 2.36 -2.84
C ASP A 138 -9.72 3.46 -2.47
N ILE A 139 -10.04 3.62 -1.19
CA ILE A 139 -11.03 4.60 -0.71
C ILE A 139 -10.62 6.04 -1.03
N VAL A 140 -9.32 6.33 -1.01
CA VAL A 140 -8.81 7.67 -1.30
C VAL A 140 -8.74 7.94 -2.82
N ARG A 141 -8.55 6.92 -3.64
CA ARG A 141 -8.50 7.05 -5.11
C ARG A 141 -9.88 7.05 -5.76
N GLU A 142 -10.81 6.26 -5.24
CA GLU A 142 -12.16 6.10 -5.80
C GLU A 142 -12.84 7.43 -6.18
N PRO A 143 -12.79 8.49 -5.36
CA PRO A 143 -13.43 9.78 -5.71
C PRO A 143 -12.71 10.58 -6.80
N ILE A 144 -11.53 10.16 -7.24
CA ILE A 144 -10.74 10.85 -8.27
C ILE A 144 -11.09 10.33 -9.66
N ASP A 145 -11.02 9.01 -9.84
CA ASP A 145 -11.15 8.35 -11.14
C ASP A 145 -11.98 7.05 -11.11
N GLY A 146 -12.62 6.74 -9.98
CA GLY A 146 -13.40 5.51 -9.80
C GLY A 146 -12.57 4.22 -9.69
N THR A 147 -11.24 4.29 -9.75
CA THR A 147 -10.39 3.10 -9.73
C THR A 147 -10.29 2.50 -8.33
N VAL A 148 -10.66 1.23 -8.23
CA VAL A 148 -10.56 0.40 -7.03
C VAL A 148 -10.17 -1.03 -7.40
N GLY A 149 -9.74 -1.84 -6.43
CA GLY A 149 -9.66 -3.31 -6.59
C GLY A 149 -8.29 -3.90 -6.24
N HIS A 150 -8.01 -5.14 -6.65
CA HIS A 150 -6.75 -5.79 -6.30
C HIS A 150 -5.70 -5.64 -7.41
N ARG A 151 -6.05 -5.77 -8.69
CA ARG A 151 -5.16 -5.52 -9.84
C ARG A 151 -5.92 -4.87 -11.01
N PRO A 152 -5.21 -4.20 -11.95
CA PRO A 152 -5.82 -3.76 -13.20
C PRO A 152 -6.53 -4.91 -13.90
N GLY A 153 -7.83 -4.75 -14.17
CA GLY A 153 -8.61 -5.71 -14.95
C GLY A 153 -8.86 -7.06 -14.28
N ASP A 154 -8.70 -7.19 -12.95
CA ASP A 154 -8.95 -8.47 -12.27
C ASP A 154 -10.44 -8.87 -12.18
N GLY A 155 -11.35 -7.95 -12.53
CA GLY A 155 -12.79 -8.17 -12.57
C GLY A 155 -13.41 -8.49 -11.21
N ARG A 156 -12.69 -8.23 -10.11
CA ARG A 156 -13.17 -8.52 -8.75
C ARG A 156 -14.06 -7.42 -8.19
N THR A 157 -14.05 -6.27 -8.83
CA THR A 157 -14.96 -5.16 -8.59
C THR A 157 -15.99 -5.11 -9.72
N PRO A 158 -17.28 -4.90 -9.40
CA PRO A 158 -18.29 -4.71 -10.43
C PRO A 158 -17.92 -3.52 -11.34
N ALA A 159 -18.11 -3.67 -12.64
CA ALA A 159 -18.01 -2.53 -13.56
C ALA A 159 -19.26 -1.66 -13.37
N THR A 160 -19.11 -0.49 -12.75
CA THR A 160 -20.24 0.34 -12.30
C THR A 160 -20.08 1.79 -12.73
N ASP A 161 -21.22 2.43 -13.00
CA ASP A 161 -21.31 3.89 -13.03
C ASP A 161 -21.56 4.45 -11.63
N ASP A 162 -21.42 5.77 -11.46
CA ASP A 162 -21.55 6.49 -10.18
C ASP A 162 -22.93 6.33 -9.51
N THR A 163 -23.94 5.83 -10.22
CA THR A 163 -25.31 5.68 -9.72
C THR A 163 -25.71 4.22 -9.48
N TRP A 164 -24.87 3.26 -9.85
CA TRP A 164 -25.17 1.83 -9.77
C TRP A 164 -25.63 1.41 -8.37
N TRP A 165 -24.89 1.79 -7.32
CA TRP A 165 -25.21 1.41 -5.94
C TRP A 165 -26.58 1.93 -5.50
N TYR A 166 -26.94 3.16 -5.88
CA TYR A 166 -28.24 3.73 -5.55
C TYR A 166 -29.37 3.00 -6.27
N ARG A 167 -29.17 2.60 -7.54
CA ARG A 167 -30.15 1.80 -8.28
C ARG A 167 -30.36 0.43 -7.65
N GLU A 168 -29.29 -0.28 -7.31
CA GLU A 168 -29.37 -1.59 -6.64
C GLU A 168 -30.09 -1.50 -5.29
N ARG A 169 -29.79 -0.46 -4.49
CA ARG A 169 -30.47 -0.22 -3.20
C ARG A 169 -31.95 0.10 -3.37
N ALA A 170 -32.31 0.89 -4.38
CA ALA A 170 -33.70 1.20 -4.67
C ALA A 170 -34.47 -0.06 -5.12
N ALA A 171 -33.87 -0.90 -5.97
CA ALA A 171 -34.47 -2.16 -6.42
C ALA A 171 -34.68 -3.14 -5.26
N ALA A 172 -33.68 -3.30 -4.39
CA ALA A 172 -33.79 -4.17 -3.20
C ALA A 172 -34.91 -3.69 -2.26
N ALA A 173 -34.99 -2.39 -1.99
CA ALA A 173 -36.04 -1.82 -1.14
C ALA A 173 -37.45 -1.98 -1.73
N ALA A 174 -37.59 -1.95 -3.06
CA ALA A 174 -38.86 -2.21 -3.73
C ALA A 174 -39.27 -3.70 -3.68
N ALA A 175 -38.29 -4.61 -3.71
CA ALA A 175 -38.54 -6.05 -3.63
C ALA A 175 -38.99 -6.49 -2.22
N GLU A 176 -38.54 -5.83 -1.16
CA GLU A 176 -38.97 -6.09 0.23
C GLU A 176 -40.42 -5.65 0.53
N GLN A 177 -41.04 -4.86 -0.36
CA GLN A 177 -42.40 -4.32 -0.20
C GLN A 177 -43.47 -5.15 -0.92
N ASN A 178 -43.08 -6.19 -1.66
CA ASN A 178 -43.97 -7.14 -2.36
C ASN A 178 -43.94 -8.52 -1.68
#